data_AF-A0A1B6GBQ6-F1
#
_entry.id   AF-A0A1B6GBQ6-F1
#
_cell.length_a   1.000
_cell.length_b   1.000
_cell.length_c   1.000
_cell.angle_alpha   90.00
_cell.angle_beta   90.00
_cell.angle_gamma   90.00
#
_symmetry.space_group_name_H-M   'P 1'
#
loop_
_entity.id
_entity.type
_entity.pdbx_description
1 polymer ?
#
loop_
_entity_poly.entity_id
_entity_poly.type
_entity_poly.pdbx_seq_one_letter_code
_entity_poly.pdbx_strand_id
1 'polypeptide(L)'
;AGKQKPNLGKYLDPPDWTEILNHFRGSELQNYFTKILEENLKALIKPQYVDQIAGAVKGTVRESLEKKAEREDAQKFYDILELNHIMDREISALSGGESQL
;
A
#
# COMPACT_ATOMS: atom_id res chain seq x y z
N ALA A 1 3.77 1.05 -7.41
CA ALA A 1 4.34 0.26 -6.31
C ALA A 1 5.43 -0.73 -6.70
N GLY A 2 5.82 -0.88 -7.98
CA GLY A 2 6.91 -1.79 -8.37
C GLY A 2 6.71 -3.29 -8.05
N LYS A 3 5.62 -3.68 -7.36
CA LYS A 3 5.37 -5.05 -6.89
C LYS A 3 5.08 -6.06 -8.00
N GLN A 4 4.65 -5.58 -9.17
CA GLN A 4 4.49 -6.40 -10.36
C GLN A 4 5.10 -5.67 -11.54
N LYS A 5 5.96 -6.40 -12.25
CA LYS A 5 6.68 -5.93 -13.42
C LYS A 5 5.83 -6.16 -14.67
N PRO A 6 5.66 -5.17 -15.55
CA PRO A 6 4.88 -5.36 -16.77
C PRO A 6 5.57 -6.39 -17.68
N ASN A 7 4.79 -7.35 -18.19
CA ASN A 7 5.30 -8.40 -19.07
C ASN A 7 5.25 -8.03 -20.57
N LEU A 8 4.71 -6.86 -20.92
CA LEU A 8 4.55 -6.37 -22.30
C LEU A 8 3.85 -7.37 -23.24
N GLY A 9 2.98 -8.23 -22.70
CA GLY A 9 2.30 -9.28 -23.47
C GLY A 9 3.18 -10.49 -23.84
N LYS A 10 4.43 -10.56 -23.35
CA LYS A 10 5.30 -11.74 -23.47
C LYS A 10 5.05 -12.68 -22.29
N TYR A 11 4.40 -13.82 -22.55
CA TYR A 11 4.05 -14.80 -21.52
C TYR A 11 5.13 -15.87 -21.29
N LEU A 12 5.84 -16.27 -22.35
CA LEU A 12 6.87 -17.30 -22.31
C LEU A 12 8.25 -16.76 -21.90
N ASP A 13 8.51 -15.49 -22.22
CA ASP A 13 9.79 -14.83 -21.97
C ASP A 13 9.55 -13.37 -21.54
N PRO A 14 9.25 -13.12 -20.26
CA PRO A 14 8.93 -11.77 -19.78
C PRO A 14 10.17 -10.85 -19.83
N PRO A 15 10.03 -9.62 -20.36
CA PRO A 15 11.13 -8.68 -20.60
C PRO A 15 11.81 -8.26 -19.31
N ASP A 16 13.09 -7.88 -19.34
CA ASP A 16 13.80 -7.27 -18.20
C ASP A 16 13.43 -5.78 -18.00
N TRP A 17 13.90 -5.15 -16.92
CA TRP A 17 13.63 -3.72 -16.70
C TRP A 17 14.24 -2.84 -17.79
N THR A 18 15.37 -3.25 -18.37
CA THR A 18 16.03 -2.56 -19.48
C THR A 18 15.13 -2.52 -20.71
N GLU A 19 14.54 -3.66 -21.09
CA GLU A 19 13.58 -3.80 -22.18
C GLU A 19 12.31 -3.00 -21.93
N ILE A 20 11.79 -2.99 -20.70
CA ILE A 20 10.61 -2.21 -20.32
C ILE A 20 10.88 -0.71 -20.44
N LEU A 21 12.00 -0.23 -19.90
CA LEU A 21 12.40 1.18 -20.00
C LEU A 21 12.64 1.61 -21.45
N ASN A 22 13.19 0.72 -22.27
CA ASN A 22 13.37 0.95 -23.69
C ASN A 22 12.04 0.99 -24.44
N HIS A 23 11.08 0.13 -24.09
CA HIS A 23 9.74 0.13 -24.69
C HIS A 23 8.99 1.44 -24.43
N PHE A 24 9.12 2.00 -23.23
CA PHE A 24 8.49 3.26 -22.83
C PHE A 24 9.35 4.51 -23.12
N ARG A 25 10.45 4.39 -23.89
CA ARG A 25 11.39 5.49 -24.11
C ARG A 25 10.71 6.73 -24.69
N GLY A 26 10.97 7.89 -24.09
CA GLY A 26 10.38 9.17 -24.52
C GLY A 26 8.97 9.43 -24.01
N SER A 27 8.41 8.53 -23.19
CA SER A 27 7.15 8.76 -22.48
C SER A 27 7.37 9.14 -21.01
N GLU A 28 6.36 9.68 -20.36
CA GLU A 28 6.39 9.96 -18.92
C GLU A 28 6.59 8.70 -18.07
N LEU A 29 6.19 7.53 -18.58
CA LEU A 29 6.34 6.25 -17.89
C LEU A 29 7.79 5.82 -17.75
N GLN A 30 8.68 6.19 -18.69
CA GLN A 30 10.11 5.93 -18.56
C GLN A 30 10.65 6.57 -17.29
N ASN A 31 10.38 7.87 -17.09
CA ASN A 31 10.82 8.62 -15.90
C ASN A 31 10.20 8.05 -14.62
N TYR A 32 8.93 7.63 -14.64
CA TYR A 32 8.27 7.02 -13.50
C TYR A 32 8.91 5.67 -13.09
N PHE A 33 9.19 4.80 -14.06
CA PHE A 33 9.81 3.50 -13.79
C PHE A 33 11.29 3.64 -13.36
N THR A 34 12.03 4.56 -13.98
CA THR A 34 13.40 4.88 -13.56
C THR A 34 13.42 5.34 -12.10
N LYS A 35 12.53 6.26 -11.70
CA LYS A 35 12.43 6.68 -10.30
C LYS A 35 12.06 5.54 -9.34
N ILE A 36 11.19 4.62 -9.73
CA ILE A 36 10.85 3.44 -8.91
C ILE A 36 12.05 2.50 -8.72
N LEU A 37 12.94 2.42 -9.71
CA LEU A 37 14.13 1.56 -9.68
C LEU A 37 15.30 2.21 -8.93
N GLU A 38 15.49 3.51 -9.12
CA GLU A 38 16.60 4.29 -8.56
C GLU A 38 16.33 4.77 -7.14
N GLU A 39 15.09 5.18 -6.84
CA GLU A 39 14.69 5.52 -5.49
C GLU A 39 14.17 4.24 -4.82
N ASN A 40 14.67 3.92 -3.62
CA ASN A 40 14.07 2.93 -2.71
C ASN A 40 12.71 3.44 -2.21
N LEU A 41 11.82 3.77 -3.13
CA LEU A 41 10.53 4.38 -2.91
C LEU A 41 9.65 3.29 -2.30
N LYS A 42 9.53 3.31 -0.97
CA LYS A 42 8.61 2.44 -0.23
C LYS A 42 7.18 2.83 -0.61
N ALA A 43 6.67 2.20 -1.65
CA ALA A 43 5.29 2.35 -2.06
C ALA A 43 4.38 1.66 -1.05
N LEU A 44 3.78 2.45 -0.17
CA LEU A 44 2.67 2.04 0.67
C LEU A 44 1.41 1.96 -0.20
N ILE A 45 0.76 0.80 -0.20
CA ILE A 45 -0.51 0.57 -0.90
C ILE A 45 -1.56 0.24 0.16
N LYS A 46 -2.66 0.97 0.17
CA LYS A 46 -3.87 0.54 0.87
C LYS A 46 -4.47 -0.64 0.10
N PRO A 47 -4.54 -1.86 0.68
CA PRO A 47 -5.09 -3.01 -0.02
C PRO A 47 -6.51 -2.71 -0.49
N GLN A 48 -6.82 -3.10 -1.73
CA GLN A 48 -8.15 -2.89 -2.32
C GLN A 48 -9.25 -3.67 -1.58
N TYR A 49 -8.90 -4.82 -0.98
CA TYR A 49 -9.81 -5.70 -0.26
C TYR A 49 -9.67 -5.53 1.24
N VAL A 50 -10.57 -4.76 1.83
CA VAL A 50 -10.59 -4.43 3.26
C VAL A 50 -10.89 -5.67 4.11
N ASP A 51 -11.77 -6.55 3.65
CA ASP A 51 -12.18 -7.76 4.38
C ASP A 51 -11.03 -8.77 4.59
N GLN A 52 -10.09 -8.82 3.65
CA GLN A 52 -8.92 -9.69 3.76
C GLN A 52 -7.93 -9.20 4.83
N ILE A 53 -8.00 -7.92 5.20
CA ILE A 53 -7.17 -7.34 6.27
C ILE A 53 -7.65 -7.84 7.62
N ALA A 54 -8.97 -7.90 7.85
CA ALA A 54 -9.55 -8.37 9.10
C ALA A 54 -9.23 -9.85 9.40
N GLY A 55 -9.07 -10.68 8.37
CA GLY A 55 -8.64 -12.08 8.52
C GLY A 55 -7.12 -12.27 8.73
N ALA A 56 -6.30 -11.32 8.26
CA ALA A 56 -4.83 -11.42 8.29
C ALA A 56 -4.19 -10.70 9.48
N VAL A 57 -4.89 -9.74 10.09
CA VAL A 57 -4.39 -8.93 11.21
C VAL A 57 -5.11 -9.32 12.49
N LYS A 58 -4.35 -9.58 13.55
CA LYS A 58 -4.84 -9.90 14.89
C LYS A 58 -4.48 -8.76 15.86
N GLY A 59 -5.36 -8.53 16.83
CA GLY A 59 -5.19 -7.49 17.86
C GLY A 59 -6.13 -6.30 17.65
N THR A 60 -5.91 -5.29 18.46
CA THR A 60 -6.72 -4.07 18.48
C THR A 60 -6.34 -3.11 17.35
N VAL A 61 -7.25 -2.20 17.02
CA VAL A 61 -6.99 -1.11 16.05
C VAL A 61 -5.76 -0.30 16.46
N ARG A 62 -5.65 0.02 17.76
CA ARG A 62 -4.50 0.71 18.35
C ARG A 62 -3.19 -0.01 18.06
N GLU A 63 -3.10 -1.29 18.39
CA GLU A 63 -1.87 -2.09 18.20
C GLU A 63 -1.45 -2.14 16.72
N SER A 64 -2.40 -2.27 15.80
CA SER A 64 -2.12 -2.30 14.36
C SER A 64 -1.66 -0.95 13.82
N LEU A 65 -2.29 0.15 14.27
CA LEU A 65 -1.93 1.50 13.84
C LEU A 65 -0.58 1.93 14.44
N GLU A 66 -0.35 1.72 15.73
CA GLU A 66 0.92 2.05 16.39
C GLU A 66 2.10 1.25 15.81
N LYS A 67 1.89 -0.02 15.45
CA LYS A 67 2.93 -0.83 14.79
C LYS A 67 3.32 -0.33 13.39
N LYS A 68 2.41 0.38 12.71
CA LYS A 68 2.61 0.90 11.34
C LYS A 68 2.86 2.41 11.30
N ALA A 69 2.68 3.11 12.41
CA ALA A 69 2.92 4.54 12.51
C ALA A 69 4.43 4.80 12.45
N GLU A 70 4.89 5.33 11.31
CA GLU A 70 6.28 5.76 11.12
C GLU A 70 6.48 7.25 11.47
N ARG A 71 5.39 7.97 11.82
CA ARG A 71 5.40 9.42 12.08
C ARG A 71 4.77 9.72 13.43
N GLU A 72 5.31 10.74 14.10
CA GLU A 72 4.84 11.20 15.43
C GLU A 72 3.48 11.93 15.38
N ASP A 73 2.97 12.28 14.19
CA ASP A 73 1.72 13.02 13.99
C ASP A 73 0.48 12.12 13.82
N ALA A 74 0.59 10.82 14.08
CA ALA A 74 -0.49 9.84 13.94
C ALA A 74 -1.74 10.19 14.77
N GLN A 75 -1.56 10.76 15.97
CA GLN A 75 -2.67 11.15 16.84
C GLN A 75 -3.63 12.15 16.18
N LYS A 76 -3.11 13.09 15.41
CA LYS A 76 -3.91 14.08 14.69
C LYS A 76 -4.82 13.40 13.65
N PHE A 77 -4.36 12.33 13.02
CA PHE A 77 -5.16 11.58 12.06
C PHE A 77 -6.24 10.75 12.74
N TYR A 78 -5.99 10.21 13.94
CA TYR A 78 -7.02 9.52 14.73
C TYR A 78 -8.16 10.45 15.10
N ASP A 79 -7.86 11.72 15.41
CA ASP A 79 -8.88 12.72 15.70
C ASP A 79 -9.67 13.14 14.45
N ILE A 80 -8.98 13.39 13.33
CA ILE A 80 -9.62 13.79 12.06
C ILE A 80 -10.51 12.69 11.46
N LEU A 81 -10.07 11.44 11.58
CA LEU A 81 -10.80 10.26 11.08
C LEU A 81 -11.78 9.70 12.12
N GLU A 82 -11.93 10.39 13.27
CA GLU A 82 -12.79 10.00 14.39
C GLU A 82 -12.53 8.59 14.93
N LEU A 83 -11.32 8.04 14.79
CA LEU A 83 -11.00 6.65 15.12
C LEU A 83 -10.90 6.38 16.62
N ASN A 84 -10.85 7.42 17.47
CA ASN A 84 -10.66 7.29 18.91
C ASN A 84 -11.66 6.33 19.60
N HIS A 85 -12.89 6.25 19.12
CA HIS A 85 -13.94 5.40 19.69
C HIS A 85 -13.79 3.91 19.35
N ILE A 86 -12.95 3.56 18.36
CA ILE A 86 -12.71 2.17 17.92
C ILE A 86 -11.31 1.67 18.24
N MET A 87 -10.44 2.49 18.84
CA MET A 87 -9.02 2.16 19.07
C MET A 87 -8.82 0.86 19.87
N ASP A 88 -9.69 0.62 20.85
CA ASP A 88 -9.59 -0.55 21.73
C ASP A 88 -10.44 -1.75 21.24
N ARG A 89 -11.09 -1.62 20.08
CA ARG A 89 -11.83 -2.73 19.46
C ARG A 89 -10.89 -3.65 18.69
N GLU A 90 -11.25 -4.93 18.68
CA GLU A 90 -10.62 -5.92 17.81
C GLU A 90 -10.93 -5.60 16.34
N ILE A 91 -9.91 -5.72 15.48
CA ILE A 91 -10.04 -5.45 14.04
C ILE A 91 -11.09 -6.37 13.39
N SER A 92 -11.22 -7.60 13.90
CA SER A 92 -12.23 -8.57 13.47
C SER A 92 -13.68 -8.16 13.78
N ALA A 93 -13.88 -7.21 14.70
CA ALA A 93 -15.19 -6.74 15.13
C ALA A 93 -15.60 -5.41 14.48
N LEU A 94 -14.80 -4.86 13.56
CA LEU A 94 -15.13 -3.64 12.84
C LEU A 94 -16.15 -3.89 11.73
N SER A 95 -17.05 -2.93 11.53
CA SER A 95 -17.90 -2.90 10.35
C SER A 95 -17.08 -2.55 9.09
N GLY A 96 -17.65 -2.79 7.90
CA GLY A 96 -16.96 -2.46 6.65
C GLY A 96 -16.66 -0.97 6.46
N GLY A 97 -17.49 -0.08 7.03
CA GLY A 97 -17.25 1.37 7.03
C GLY A 97 -16.08 1.76 7.93
N GLU A 98 -16.03 1.21 9.14
CA GLU A 98 -14.93 1.43 10.09
C GLU A 98 -13.61 0.84 9.59
N SER A 99 -13.65 -0.31 8.92
CA SER A 99 -12.45 -0.96 8.38
C SER A 99 -11.84 -0.21 7.19
N GLN A 100 -12.62 0.65 6.54
CA GLN A 100 -12.18 1.48 5.43
C GLN A 100 -11.60 2.82 5.89
N LEU A 101 -11.87 3.28 7.11
CA LEU A 101 -11.29 4.51 7.66
C LEU A 101 -9.86 4.25 8.16
#